data_AF-A0A0D2NLS9-F1
#
_entry.id   AF-A0A0D2NLS9-F1
#
_cell.length_a   1.000
_cell.length_b   1.000
_cell.length_c   1.000
_cell.angle_alpha   90.00
_cell.angle_beta   90.00
_cell.angle_gamma   90.00
#
_symmetry.space_group_name_H-M   'P 1'
#
loop_
_entity.id
_entity.type
_entity.pdbx_description
1 polymer ?
#
loop_
_entity_poly.entity_id
_entity_poly.type
_entity_poly.pdbx_seq_one_letter_code
_entity_poly.pdbx_strand_id
1 'polypeptide(L)'
;MSYTPDNSNKIYERHLALKQRGFPLWIPEPNRRLPMTYRRRGIHIGDVGIITPSGGFSFLFNICRPPGDPINPSTLPEDFSPIYPPLEPTDIREFSEFKPGSFLASGTIEKINNDPPFPGLSFQTSANEGTILTVPEGAVALDLENVPRFRAYAAANVENWYRYVNGPRGREAKNGEVRLVIGCDKTTSWGMASVANMS
;
A
#
# COMPACT_ATOMS: atom_id res chain seq x y z
N MET A 1 -1.17 -32.38 14.40
CA MET A 1 -0.68 -31.05 13.97
C MET A 1 -1.86 -30.09 14.03
N SER A 2 -1.82 -29.10 14.92
CA SER A 2 -2.86 -28.07 15.00
C SER A 2 -2.70 -27.11 13.82
N TYR A 3 -3.62 -27.18 12.87
CA TYR A 3 -3.73 -26.18 11.81
C TYR A 3 -4.04 -24.83 12.46
N THR A 4 -3.14 -23.87 12.31
CA THR A 4 -3.39 -22.48 12.71
C THR A 4 -3.89 -21.79 11.44
N PRO A 5 -5.14 -21.30 11.39
CA PRO A 5 -5.62 -20.61 10.20
C PRO A 5 -4.69 -19.46 9.87
N ASP A 6 -4.34 -19.32 8.59
CA ASP A 6 -3.64 -18.12 8.15
C ASP A 6 -4.51 -16.90 8.45
N ASN A 7 -3.88 -15.85 8.96
CA ASN A 7 -4.58 -14.59 9.21
C ASN A 7 -5.16 -14.07 7.90
N SER A 8 -6.41 -13.59 7.89
CA SER A 8 -7.13 -13.16 6.68
C SER A 8 -6.33 -12.16 5.84
N ASN A 9 -5.51 -11.31 6.49
CA ASN A 9 -4.64 -10.39 5.77
C ASN A 9 -3.56 -11.10 4.94
N LYS A 10 -2.99 -12.22 5.40
CA LYS A 10 -1.99 -12.98 4.64
C LYS A 10 -2.59 -13.64 3.40
N ILE A 11 -3.81 -14.16 3.51
CA ILE A 11 -4.53 -14.74 2.37
C ILE A 11 -4.80 -13.64 1.34
N TYR A 12 -5.35 -12.51 1.79
CA TYR A 12 -5.56 -11.31 0.99
C TYR A 12 -4.27 -10.87 0.28
N GLU A 13 -3.18 -10.74 1.05
CA GLU A 13 -1.89 -10.27 0.57
C GLU A 13 -1.32 -11.21 -0.51
N ARG A 14 -1.30 -12.51 -0.24
CA ARG A 14 -0.76 -13.52 -1.16
C ARG A 14 -1.54 -13.57 -2.48
N HIS A 15 -2.87 -13.53 -2.43
CA HIS A 15 -3.69 -13.63 -3.64
C HIS A 15 -3.68 -12.34 -4.47
N LEU A 16 -3.69 -11.16 -3.84
CA LEU A 16 -3.61 -9.91 -4.58
C LEU A 16 -2.21 -9.55 -5.05
N ALA A 17 -1.15 -10.04 -4.40
CA ALA A 17 0.22 -9.88 -4.90
C ALA A 17 0.38 -10.44 -6.34
N LEU A 18 -0.38 -11.48 -6.69
CA LEU A 18 -0.39 -12.06 -8.04
C LEU A 18 -0.94 -11.10 -9.11
N LYS A 19 -1.60 -10.01 -8.72
CA LYS A 19 -2.05 -8.95 -9.64
C LYS A 19 -0.93 -7.98 -10.04
N GLN A 20 0.25 -8.09 -9.43
CA GLN A 20 1.45 -7.33 -9.79
C GLN A 20 1.29 -5.80 -9.68
N ARG A 21 0.52 -5.34 -8.70
CA ARG A 21 0.23 -3.90 -8.45
C ARG A 21 0.93 -3.33 -7.23
N GLY A 22 2.06 -3.91 -6.84
CA GLY A 22 2.74 -3.60 -5.58
C GLY A 22 2.22 -4.42 -4.40
N PHE A 23 2.34 -3.88 -3.18
CA PHE A 23 1.94 -4.58 -1.95
C PHE A 23 0.47 -4.27 -1.60
N PRO A 24 -0.43 -5.28 -1.60
CA PRO A 24 -1.82 -5.08 -1.21
C PRO A 24 -1.96 -4.85 0.30
N LEU A 25 -2.55 -3.72 0.69
CA LEU A 25 -2.78 -3.40 2.11
C LEU A 25 -4.12 -3.95 2.60
N TRP A 26 -4.10 -4.63 3.74
CA TRP A 26 -5.31 -5.04 4.48
C TRP A 26 -5.93 -3.87 5.24
N ILE A 27 -5.09 -2.95 5.72
CA ILE A 27 -5.51 -1.70 6.36
C ILE A 27 -4.97 -0.55 5.51
N PRO A 28 -5.69 -0.14 4.45
CA PRO A 28 -5.23 0.93 3.56
C PRO A 28 -5.33 2.33 4.20
N GLU A 29 -6.10 2.47 5.28
CA GLU A 29 -6.29 3.75 5.96
C GLU A 29 -4.99 4.22 6.66
N PRO A 30 -4.63 5.51 6.56
CA PRO A 30 -3.50 6.04 7.29
C PRO A 30 -3.78 6.09 8.79
N ASN A 31 -2.73 5.92 9.60
CA ASN A 31 -2.84 6.06 11.06
C ASN A 31 -3.47 7.42 11.44
N ARG A 32 -4.54 7.38 12.24
CA ARG A 32 -5.32 8.56 12.67
C ARG A 32 -4.51 9.60 13.45
N ARG A 33 -3.35 9.21 14.01
CA ARG A 33 -2.42 10.10 14.73
C ARG A 33 -1.48 10.88 13.80
N LEU A 34 -1.43 10.56 12.51
CA LEU A 34 -0.63 11.33 11.55
C LEU A 34 -1.23 12.72 11.29
N PRO A 35 -0.41 13.69 10.84
CA PRO A 35 -0.86 15.02 10.46
C PRO A 35 -2.06 14.98 9.50
N MET A 36 -2.98 15.94 9.64
CA MET A 36 -4.18 16.00 8.81
C MET A 36 -3.84 16.12 7.32
N THR A 37 -2.77 16.85 6.99
CA THR A 37 -2.22 17.01 5.64
C THR A 37 -1.85 15.67 5.02
N TYR A 38 -1.21 14.79 5.79
CA TYR A 38 -0.90 13.42 5.35
C TYR A 38 -2.17 12.58 5.22
N ARG A 39 -3.04 12.58 6.24
CA ARG A 39 -4.25 11.74 6.25
C ARG A 39 -5.20 12.01 5.08
N ARG A 40 -5.31 13.27 4.63
CA ARG A 40 -6.12 13.63 3.46
C ARG A 40 -5.55 13.11 2.13
N ARG A 41 -4.23 12.94 2.05
CA ARG A 41 -3.54 12.45 0.85
C ARG A 41 -3.37 10.94 0.85
N GLY A 42 -3.28 10.35 2.04
CA GLY A 42 -2.87 8.96 2.23
C GLY A 42 -1.42 8.73 1.81
N ILE A 43 -1.06 7.45 1.69
CA ILE A 43 0.25 7.01 1.18
C ILE A 43 0.49 7.61 -0.21
N HIS A 44 1.71 8.05 -0.49
CA HIS A 44 2.08 8.56 -1.81
C HIS A 44 3.55 8.31 -2.15
N ILE A 45 3.90 8.55 -3.41
CA ILE A 45 5.26 8.38 -3.93
C ILE A 45 6.27 9.15 -3.06
N GLY A 46 7.37 8.48 -2.75
CA GLY A 46 8.45 8.95 -1.88
C GLY A 46 8.30 8.56 -0.41
N ASP A 47 7.16 8.02 0.02
CA ASP A 47 6.98 7.59 1.41
C ASP A 47 7.92 6.42 1.73
N VAL A 48 8.59 6.51 2.87
CA VAL A 48 9.36 5.45 3.48
C VAL A 48 8.60 4.95 4.70
N GLY A 49 8.48 3.64 4.81
CA GLY A 49 7.68 3.00 5.85
C GLY A 49 7.96 1.51 5.98
N ILE A 50 7.18 0.86 6.85
CA ILE A 50 7.16 -0.59 6.99
C ILE A 50 5.72 -1.10 6.92
N ILE A 51 5.54 -2.32 6.43
CA ILE A 51 4.24 -2.99 6.52
C ILE A 51 4.09 -3.57 7.92
N THR A 52 2.98 -3.25 8.60
CA THR A 52 2.70 -3.76 9.94
C THR A 52 2.23 -5.21 9.87
N PRO A 53 2.37 -6.00 10.96
CA PRO A 53 1.83 -7.36 11.02
C PRO A 53 0.31 -7.45 10.77
N SER A 54 -0.42 -6.34 11.02
CA SER A 54 -1.84 -6.19 10.74
C SER A 54 -2.17 -5.81 9.29
N GLY A 55 -1.17 -5.68 8.41
CA GLY A 55 -1.33 -5.39 6.98
C GLY A 55 -1.58 -3.91 6.66
N GLY A 56 -1.18 -2.98 7.54
CA GLY A 56 -1.20 -1.54 7.28
C GLY A 56 0.18 -0.99 6.93
N PHE A 57 0.24 0.27 6.50
CA PHE A 57 1.51 0.97 6.24
C PHE A 57 1.86 1.91 7.39
N SER A 58 2.97 1.63 8.07
CA SER A 58 3.54 2.49 9.11
C SER A 58 4.49 3.50 8.47
N PHE A 59 3.94 4.68 8.16
CA PHE A 59 4.69 5.81 7.62
C PHE A 59 5.78 6.29 8.57
N LEU A 60 6.95 6.63 8.02
CA LEU A 60 8.09 7.14 8.76
C LEU A 60 8.48 8.55 8.32
N PHE A 61 8.72 8.75 7.02
CA PHE A 61 9.05 10.04 6.40
C PHE A 61 8.88 9.92 4.88
N ASN A 62 8.95 11.04 4.16
CA ASN A 62 8.90 11.10 2.71
C ASN A 62 10.18 11.74 2.15
N ILE A 63 10.82 11.07 1.20
CA ILE A 63 12.12 11.50 0.62
C ILE A 63 12.01 12.70 -0.30
N CYS A 64 10.81 13.07 -0.75
CA CYS A 64 10.56 14.24 -1.60
C CYS A 64 10.26 15.49 -0.79
N ARG A 65 10.16 15.39 0.54
CA ARG A 65 9.81 16.49 1.44
C ARG A 65 11.05 16.90 2.24
N PRO A 66 11.38 18.21 2.30
CA PRO A 66 12.53 18.67 3.07
C PRO A 66 12.31 18.50 4.58
N PRO A 67 13.37 18.61 5.40
CA PRO A 67 13.22 18.83 6.83
C PRO A 67 12.31 20.03 7.14
N GLY A 68 11.44 19.89 8.15
CA GLY A 68 10.48 20.93 8.55
C GLY A 68 9.18 20.97 7.73
N ASP A 69 9.04 20.17 6.67
CA ASP A 69 7.76 20.01 5.98
C ASP A 69 6.70 19.38 6.92
N PRO A 70 5.44 19.86 6.93
CA PRO A 70 4.40 19.35 7.83
C PRO A 70 4.06 17.85 7.69
N ILE A 71 4.41 17.22 6.57
CA ILE A 71 4.25 15.78 6.37
C ILE A 71 5.36 15.01 7.09
N ASN A 72 6.59 15.53 7.06
CA ASN A 72 7.72 14.86 7.67
C ASN A 72 7.73 15.10 9.19
N PRO A 73 8.10 14.09 9.97
CA PRO A 73 8.27 14.27 11.40
C PRO A 73 9.49 15.15 11.72
N SER A 74 9.54 15.67 12.94
CA SER A 74 10.68 16.49 13.42
C SER A 74 12.01 15.73 13.46
N THR A 75 11.98 14.42 13.72
CA THR A 75 13.16 13.57 13.69
C THR A 75 13.22 12.81 12.38
N LEU A 76 14.32 12.94 11.63
CA LEU A 76 14.58 12.28 10.36
C LEU A 76 15.87 11.43 10.44
N PRO A 77 16.17 10.60 9.43
CA PRO A 77 17.47 9.94 9.35
C PRO A 77 18.63 10.95 9.41
N GLU A 78 19.77 10.51 9.93
CA GLU A 78 20.99 11.30 9.96
C GLU A 78 21.38 11.72 8.53
N ASP A 79 21.81 12.98 8.39
CA ASP A 79 22.16 13.63 7.11
C ASP A 79 21.06 13.58 6.03
N PHE A 80 19.80 13.42 6.44
CA PHE A 80 18.69 13.38 5.49
C PHE A 80 18.62 14.66 4.66
N SER A 81 18.69 14.48 3.33
CA SER A 81 18.43 15.49 2.33
C SER A 81 17.37 14.97 1.37
N PRO A 82 16.38 15.78 0.96
CA PRO A 82 15.36 15.31 0.02
C PRO A 82 15.99 14.96 -1.33
N ILE A 83 15.32 14.09 -2.09
CA ILE A 83 15.77 13.72 -3.43
C ILE A 83 15.85 14.97 -4.32
N TYR A 84 16.96 15.10 -5.06
CA TYR A 84 17.23 16.24 -5.94
C TYR A 84 17.49 15.77 -7.38
N PRO A 85 17.03 16.49 -8.42
CA PRO A 85 16.09 17.62 -8.40
C PRO A 85 14.72 17.31 -7.76
N PRO A 86 13.91 18.27 -7.29
CA PRO A 86 12.58 17.94 -6.76
C PRO A 86 11.73 17.12 -7.74
N LEU A 87 10.84 16.28 -7.22
CA LEU A 87 9.90 15.50 -8.04
C LEU A 87 8.87 16.45 -8.66
N GLU A 88 8.78 16.45 -9.99
CA GLU A 88 7.79 17.24 -10.73
C GLU A 88 6.52 16.42 -10.97
N PRO A 89 5.33 17.05 -11.12
CA PRO A 89 4.10 16.32 -11.44
C PRO A 89 4.22 15.46 -12.70
N THR A 90 5.00 15.89 -13.69
CA THR A 90 5.25 15.16 -14.94
C THR A 90 6.12 13.92 -14.78
N ASP A 91 6.77 13.72 -13.63
CA ASP A 91 7.52 12.48 -13.33
C ASP A 91 6.61 11.33 -12.88
N ILE A 92 5.31 11.63 -12.64
CA ILE A 92 4.31 10.69 -12.17
C ILE A 92 3.29 10.46 -13.27
N ARG A 93 3.19 9.20 -13.67
CA ARG A 93 2.16 8.72 -14.59
C ARG A 93 0.89 8.45 -13.80
N GLU A 94 -0.21 9.11 -14.20
CA GLU A 94 -1.51 8.98 -13.54
C GLU A 94 -2.57 8.50 -14.52
N PHE A 95 -3.25 7.38 -14.21
CA PHE A 95 -4.35 6.86 -15.03
C PHE A 95 -5.50 6.33 -14.18
N SER A 96 -6.74 6.58 -14.60
CA SER A 96 -7.94 5.95 -14.05
C SER A 96 -8.10 4.52 -14.60
N GLU A 97 -7.22 3.61 -14.17
CA GLU A 97 -7.19 2.24 -14.66
C GLU A 97 -8.43 1.44 -14.22
N PHE A 98 -8.98 1.76 -13.06
CA PHE A 98 -10.18 1.11 -12.52
C PHE A 98 -11.38 2.04 -12.64
N LYS A 99 -12.37 1.65 -13.44
CA LYS A 99 -13.66 2.35 -13.56
C LYS A 99 -14.55 2.06 -12.34
N PRO A 100 -15.56 2.89 -12.06
CA PRO A 100 -16.57 2.58 -11.06
C PRO A 100 -17.14 1.16 -11.20
N GLY A 101 -17.26 0.45 -10.08
CA GLY A 101 -17.69 -0.95 -10.01
C GLY A 101 -16.62 -1.99 -10.35
N SER A 102 -15.37 -1.57 -10.57
CA SER A 102 -14.24 -2.48 -10.79
C SER A 102 -13.89 -3.26 -9.50
N PHE A 103 -13.22 -4.41 -9.69
CA PHE A 103 -12.76 -5.25 -8.59
C PHE A 103 -11.51 -6.03 -8.99
N LEU A 104 -10.73 -6.43 -7.99
CA LEU A 104 -9.66 -7.41 -8.07
C LEU A 104 -10.06 -8.62 -7.24
N ALA A 105 -9.90 -9.82 -7.78
CA ALA A 105 -10.18 -11.04 -7.02
C ALA A 105 -9.15 -12.14 -7.31
N SER A 106 -9.00 -13.10 -6.39
CA SER A 106 -8.23 -14.31 -6.65
C SER A 106 -8.77 -15.05 -7.89
N GLY A 107 -7.91 -15.81 -8.58
CA GLY A 107 -8.33 -16.54 -9.79
C GLY A 107 -9.42 -17.60 -9.57
N THR A 108 -9.68 -17.94 -8.31
CA THR A 108 -10.72 -18.88 -7.86
C THR A 108 -12.08 -18.23 -7.62
N ILE A 109 -12.17 -16.90 -7.64
CA ILE A 109 -13.40 -16.17 -7.38
C ILE A 109 -14.05 -15.82 -8.72
N GLU A 110 -15.30 -16.25 -8.87
CA GLU A 110 -16.15 -15.93 -10.00
C GLU A 110 -17.13 -14.83 -9.63
N LYS A 111 -17.27 -13.83 -10.51
CA LYS A 111 -18.35 -12.85 -10.40
C LYS A 111 -19.63 -13.47 -10.94
N ILE A 112 -20.70 -13.39 -10.17
CA ILE A 112 -22.04 -13.78 -10.62
C ILE A 112 -22.90 -12.54 -10.85
N ASN A 113 -23.77 -12.61 -11.84
CA ASN A 113 -24.72 -11.53 -12.12
C ASN A 113 -25.85 -11.60 -11.10
N ASN A 114 -26.19 -10.45 -10.54
CA ASN A 114 -27.40 -10.32 -9.74
C ASN A 114 -28.56 -9.99 -10.66
N ASP A 115 -29.66 -10.72 -10.51
CA ASP A 115 -30.91 -10.36 -11.15
C ASP A 115 -31.50 -9.10 -10.49
N PRO A 116 -32.17 -8.23 -11.26
CA PRO A 116 -32.99 -7.16 -10.69
C PRO A 116 -33.98 -7.74 -9.66
N PRO A 117 -34.21 -7.08 -8.51
CA PRO A 117 -33.93 -5.68 -8.22
C PRO A 117 -32.73 -5.43 -7.30
N PHE A 118 -31.79 -6.38 -7.15
CA PHE A 118 -30.67 -6.25 -6.19
C PHE A 118 -29.39 -5.75 -6.88
N PRO A 119 -29.16 -4.43 -7.00
CA PRO A 119 -27.91 -3.91 -7.53
C PRO A 119 -26.77 -4.23 -6.55
N GLY A 120 -25.68 -4.81 -7.04
CA GLY A 120 -24.53 -5.16 -6.23
C GLY A 120 -23.52 -6.04 -6.97
N LEU A 121 -22.34 -6.22 -6.37
CA LEU A 121 -21.36 -7.20 -6.83
C LEU A 121 -21.52 -8.46 -6.00
N SER A 122 -21.83 -9.57 -6.66
CA SER A 122 -21.88 -10.90 -6.03
C SER A 122 -20.76 -11.77 -6.57
N PHE A 123 -20.22 -12.57 -5.67
CA PHE A 123 -19.07 -13.43 -5.93
C PHE A 123 -19.32 -14.81 -5.37
N GLN A 124 -18.84 -15.83 -6.08
CA GLN A 124 -18.84 -17.21 -5.61
C GLN A 124 -17.45 -17.82 -5.78
N THR A 125 -17.16 -18.83 -4.97
CA THR A 125 -15.97 -19.66 -5.09
C THR A 125 -16.31 -21.03 -4.53
N SER A 126 -15.69 -22.07 -5.07
CA SER A 126 -15.66 -23.42 -4.49
C SER A 126 -14.29 -23.74 -3.85
N ALA A 127 -13.32 -22.84 -3.98
CA ALA A 127 -12.00 -23.00 -3.41
C ALA A 127 -11.99 -22.67 -1.91
N ASN A 128 -11.15 -23.36 -1.15
CA ASN A 128 -11.02 -23.16 0.29
C ASN A 128 -10.50 -21.77 0.68
N GLU A 129 -9.87 -21.05 -0.25
CA GLU A 129 -9.35 -19.71 -0.04
C GLU A 129 -9.64 -18.82 -1.25
N GLY A 130 -9.89 -17.54 -0.96
CA GLY A 130 -10.13 -16.54 -1.98
C GLY A 130 -10.13 -15.14 -1.41
N THR A 131 -9.93 -14.15 -2.28
CA THR A 131 -9.92 -12.75 -1.89
C THR A 131 -10.60 -11.88 -2.92
N ILE A 132 -11.21 -10.79 -2.44
CA ILE A 132 -11.87 -9.77 -3.25
C ILE A 132 -11.47 -8.40 -2.69
N LEU A 133 -11.13 -7.49 -3.59
CA LEU A 133 -11.06 -6.05 -3.37
C LEU A 133 -11.98 -5.39 -4.40
N THR A 134 -13.05 -4.75 -3.94
CA THR A 134 -13.92 -3.92 -4.77
C THR A 134 -13.52 -2.45 -4.65
N VAL A 135 -13.64 -1.71 -5.75
CA VAL A 135 -13.41 -0.25 -5.81
C VAL A 135 -14.65 0.40 -6.44
N PRO A 136 -15.72 0.63 -5.64
CA PRO A 136 -17.01 1.06 -6.17
C PRO A 136 -16.95 2.36 -6.98
N GLU A 137 -16.15 3.32 -6.54
CA GLU A 137 -15.94 4.60 -7.26
C GLU A 137 -14.80 4.57 -8.27
N GLY A 138 -14.21 3.39 -8.51
CA GLY A 138 -13.00 3.23 -9.30
C GLY A 138 -11.74 3.59 -8.52
N ALA A 139 -10.60 3.59 -9.20
CA ALA A 139 -9.31 3.91 -8.61
C ALA A 139 -8.37 4.55 -9.64
N VAL A 140 -7.48 5.39 -9.14
CA VAL A 140 -6.43 6.06 -9.89
C VAL A 140 -5.10 5.40 -9.57
N ALA A 141 -4.40 4.94 -10.59
CA ALA A 141 -3.05 4.42 -10.50
C ALA A 141 -2.04 5.56 -10.66
N LEU A 142 -1.09 5.65 -9.74
CA LEU A 142 0.01 6.61 -9.75
C LEU A 142 1.32 5.82 -9.80
N ASP A 143 2.12 6.01 -10.85
CA ASP A 143 3.41 5.34 -11.01
C ASP A 143 4.53 6.35 -11.27
N LEU A 144 5.62 6.25 -10.53
CA LEU A 144 6.84 6.99 -10.82
C LEU A 144 7.49 6.45 -12.10
N GLU A 145 7.78 7.32 -13.06
CA GLU A 145 8.45 6.90 -14.30
C GLU A 145 9.95 6.64 -14.08
N ASN A 146 10.63 7.53 -13.34
CA ASN A 146 12.05 7.42 -13.08
C ASN A 146 12.38 6.57 -11.83
N VAL A 147 11.97 5.30 -11.85
CA VAL A 147 12.28 4.32 -10.80
C VAL A 147 13.79 4.17 -10.52
N PRO A 148 14.69 4.15 -11.53
CA PRO A 148 16.13 4.03 -11.28
C PRO A 148 16.69 5.12 -10.37
N ARG A 149 16.16 6.35 -10.47
CA ARG A 149 16.57 7.47 -9.63
C ARG A 149 16.21 7.28 -8.16
N PHE A 150 15.00 6.82 -7.88
CA PHE A 150 14.57 6.51 -6.50
C PHE A 150 15.34 5.32 -5.94
N ARG A 151 15.65 4.32 -6.78
CA ARG A 151 16.49 3.17 -6.40
C ARG A 151 17.91 3.60 -6.03
N ALA A 152 18.53 4.47 -6.82
CA ALA A 152 19.87 4.99 -6.53
C ALA A 152 19.89 5.79 -5.22
N TYR A 153 18.89 6.67 -5.02
CA TYR A 153 18.74 7.41 -3.77
C TYR A 153 18.54 6.47 -2.57
N ALA A 154 17.67 5.45 -2.69
CA ALA A 154 17.47 4.47 -1.63
C ALA A 154 18.76 3.70 -1.31
N ALA A 155 19.47 3.21 -2.32
CA ALA A 155 20.71 2.46 -2.14
C ALA A 155 21.78 3.28 -1.39
N ALA A 156 21.88 4.57 -1.67
CA ALA A 156 22.82 5.47 -0.98
C ALA A 156 22.45 5.78 0.47
N ASN A 157 21.17 5.63 0.86
CA ASN A 157 20.67 6.08 2.16
C ASN A 157 20.10 4.96 3.05
N VAL A 158 19.91 3.75 2.52
CA VAL A 158 19.17 2.67 3.20
C VAL A 158 19.78 2.28 4.55
N GLU A 159 21.10 2.34 4.69
CA GLU A 159 21.76 2.06 5.96
C GLU A 159 21.36 3.09 7.04
N ASN A 160 21.38 4.39 6.71
CA ASN A 160 20.90 5.45 7.60
C ASN A 160 19.41 5.31 7.91
N TRP A 161 18.61 4.83 6.95
CA TRP A 161 17.20 4.53 7.20
C TRP A 161 17.06 3.42 8.23
N TYR A 162 17.80 2.32 8.13
CA TYR A 162 17.74 1.25 9.14
C TYR A 162 18.19 1.72 10.53
N ARG A 163 19.26 2.53 10.61
CA ARG A 163 19.69 3.14 11.89
C ARG A 163 18.60 4.01 12.49
N TYR A 164 17.94 4.83 11.67
CA TYR A 164 16.81 5.66 12.09
C TYR A 164 15.59 4.85 12.54
N VAL A 165 15.22 3.84 11.75
CA VAL A 165 14.04 2.99 11.97
C VAL A 165 14.20 2.14 13.23
N ASN A 166 15.39 1.60 13.47
CA ASN A 166 15.63 0.71 14.61
C ASN A 166 16.15 1.44 15.85
N GLY A 167 16.81 2.59 15.69
CA GLY A 167 17.24 3.44 16.78
C GLY A 167 16.12 4.39 17.25
N PRO A 168 16.10 5.67 16.84
CA PRO A 168 15.12 6.66 17.31
C PRO A 168 13.64 6.25 17.19
N ARG A 169 13.30 5.39 16.22
CA ARG A 169 11.91 4.92 16.01
C ARG A 169 11.58 3.59 16.69
N GLY A 170 12.58 2.81 17.11
CA GLY A 170 12.39 1.54 17.82
C GLY A 170 11.45 0.56 17.12
N ARG A 171 11.55 0.41 15.78
CA ARG A 171 10.64 -0.42 14.98
C ARG A 171 11.10 -1.85 14.76
N GLU A 172 12.35 -2.17 15.11
CA GLU A 172 12.93 -3.51 14.97
C GLU A 172 12.78 -4.12 13.56
N ALA A 173 12.80 -3.28 12.52
CA ALA A 173 12.67 -3.70 11.13
C ALA A 173 13.85 -4.57 10.70
N LYS A 174 13.54 -5.70 10.09
CA LYS A 174 14.51 -6.65 9.53
C LYS A 174 14.95 -6.23 8.13
N ASN A 175 16.04 -6.83 7.66
CA ASN A 175 16.51 -6.61 6.29
C ASN A 175 15.38 -6.94 5.29
N GLY A 176 15.14 -6.01 4.37
CA GLY A 176 14.06 -6.12 3.40
C GLY A 176 12.64 -5.82 3.94
N GLU A 177 12.47 -5.24 5.14
CA GLU A 177 11.15 -4.77 5.62
C GLU A 177 10.92 -3.27 5.41
N VAL A 178 11.98 -2.46 5.30
CA VAL A 178 11.84 -1.03 4.96
C VAL A 178 11.44 -0.91 3.49
N ARG A 179 10.38 -0.14 3.23
CA ARG A 179 9.76 0.05 1.91
C ARG A 179 9.88 1.51 1.50
N LEU A 180 10.16 1.74 0.21
CA LEU A 180 10.01 3.02 -0.46
C LEU A 180 8.85 2.93 -1.45
N VAL A 181 7.90 3.86 -1.35
CA VAL A 181 6.75 3.93 -2.26
C VAL A 181 7.18 4.60 -3.56
N ILE A 182 7.08 3.86 -4.67
CA ILE A 182 7.34 4.34 -6.04
C ILE A 182 6.06 4.40 -6.90
N GLY A 183 4.95 3.94 -6.36
CA GLY A 183 3.64 3.99 -7.00
C GLY A 183 2.55 3.54 -6.03
N CYS A 184 1.31 3.87 -6.32
CA CYS A 184 0.16 3.45 -5.53
C CYS A 184 -1.15 3.57 -6.31
N ASP A 185 -2.08 2.66 -6.05
CA ASP A 185 -3.48 2.81 -6.45
C ASP A 185 -4.25 3.52 -5.35
N LYS A 186 -5.05 4.53 -5.73
CA LYS A 186 -5.87 5.32 -4.81
C LYS A 186 -7.34 5.22 -5.16
N THR A 187 -8.16 5.02 -4.15
CA THR A 187 -9.61 5.05 -4.24
C THR A 187 -10.19 5.83 -3.06
N THR A 188 -11.38 6.40 -3.23
CA THR A 188 -12.16 7.04 -2.17
C THR A 188 -13.05 6.04 -1.43
N SER A 189 -13.31 4.86 -2.00
CA SER A 189 -14.11 3.80 -1.39
C SER A 189 -13.62 2.42 -1.80
N TRP A 190 -13.69 1.47 -0.87
CA TRP A 190 -13.30 0.09 -1.13
C TRP A 190 -14.10 -0.87 -0.27
N GLY A 191 -14.22 -2.12 -0.73
CA GLY A 191 -14.69 -3.25 0.04
C GLY A 191 -13.69 -4.39 -0.06
N MET A 192 -13.38 -5.05 1.04
CA MET A 192 -12.42 -6.16 1.07
C MET A 192 -13.08 -7.38 1.69
N ALA A 193 -12.82 -8.54 1.10
CA ALA A 193 -13.20 -9.82 1.66
C ALA A 193 -12.06 -10.82 1.50
N SER A 194 -11.87 -11.66 2.51
CA SER A 194 -11.01 -12.83 2.42
C SER A 194 -11.77 -14.02 2.96
N VAL A 195 -11.73 -15.12 2.22
CA VAL A 195 -12.34 -16.39 2.58
C VAL A 195 -11.22 -17.37 2.91
N ALA A 196 -11.37 -18.12 4.00
CA ALA A 196 -10.43 -19.12 4.46
C ALA A 196 -11.19 -20.33 5.01
N ASN A 197 -10.79 -21.53 4.60
CA ASN A 197 -11.37 -22.81 5.02
C ASN A 197 -12.90 -22.84 4.98
N MET A 198 -13.46 -22.84 3.78
CA MET A 198 -14.84 -23.28 3.59
C MET A 198 -14.92 -24.79 3.80
N SER A 199 -15.05 -25.20 5.07
CA SER A 199 -15.44 -26.56 5.46
C SER A 199 -16.95 -26.72 5.43
#